data_AF-A0A9Q8UUS2-F1
#
_entry.id   AF-A0A9Q8UUS2-F1
#
_cell.length_a   1.000
_cell.length_b   1.000
_cell.length_c   1.000
_cell.angle_alpha   90.00
_cell.angle_beta   90.00
_cell.angle_gamma   90.00
#
_symmetry.space_group_name_H-M   'P 1'
#
loop_
_entity.id
_entity.type
_entity.pdbx_description
1 polymer ?
#
loop_
_entity_poly.entity_id
_entity_poly.type
_entity_poly.pdbx_seq_one_letter_code
_entity_poly.pdbx_strand_id
1 'polypeptide(L)'
;MYTIDVYGPLNGASAMAANGLLRYILSGCFPLWTVQMYEALGIGWATSLLAFVCVAMLPIPFIFFKYGPAIRRRSRYDTIKD
;
A
#
# COMPACT_ATOMS: atom_id res chain seq x y z
N MET A 1 0.19 5.46 -13.51
CA MET A 1 -0.33 6.56 -14.36
C MET A 1 -1.63 7.14 -13.83
N TYR A 2 -2.61 6.33 -13.41
CA TYR A 2 -3.88 6.81 -12.83
C TYR A 2 -3.78 7.89 -11.71
N THR A 3 -2.76 7.86 -10.86
CA THR A 3 -2.60 8.85 -9.78
C THR A 3 -2.23 10.25 -10.28
N ILE A 4 -1.54 10.37 -11.42
CA ILE A 4 -1.19 11.66 -12.02
C ILE A 4 -2.41 12.24 -12.74
N ASP A 5 -3.17 11.39 -13.45
CA ASP A 5 -4.33 11.82 -14.23
C ASP A 5 -5.46 12.37 -13.36
N VAL A 6 -5.67 11.83 -12.14
CA VAL A 6 -6.79 12.27 -11.28
C VAL A 6 -6.43 13.40 -10.30
N TYR A 7 -5.15 13.57 -9.94
CA TYR A 7 -4.70 14.60 -9.00
C TYR A 7 -4.05 15.83 -9.69
N GLY A 8 -4.00 15.83 -11.03
CA GLY A 8 -3.40 16.89 -11.82
C GLY A 8 -1.89 17.05 -11.62
N PRO A 9 -1.26 18.04 -12.29
CA PRO A 9 0.19 18.23 -12.27
C PRO A 9 0.75 18.58 -10.88
N LEU A 10 -0.05 19.23 -10.03
CA LEU A 10 0.38 19.73 -8.72
C LEU A 10 0.44 18.64 -7.64
N ASN A 11 -0.52 17.71 -7.60
CA ASN A 11 -0.63 16.71 -6.53
C ASN A 11 -0.36 15.27 -7.00
N GLY A 12 -0.36 15.01 -8.32
CA GLY A 12 -0.11 13.70 -8.91
C GLY A 12 1.30 13.17 -8.68
N ALA A 13 2.30 14.04 -8.72
CA ALA A 13 3.70 13.68 -8.49
C ALA A 13 3.95 13.26 -7.03
N SER A 14 3.39 14.00 -6.07
CA SER A 14 3.51 13.69 -4.63
C SER A 14 2.82 12.37 -4.28
N ALA A 15 1.65 12.10 -4.84
CA ALA A 15 0.93 10.84 -4.61
C ALA A 15 1.69 9.62 -5.16
N MET A 16 2.33 9.74 -6.32
CA MET A 16 3.19 8.68 -6.85
C MET A 16 4.46 8.50 -6.02
N ALA A 17 5.11 9.60 -5.61
CA ALA A 17 6.30 9.55 -4.76
C ALA A 17 6.00 8.92 -3.39
N ALA A 18 4.87 9.26 -2.76
CA ALA A 18 4.43 8.68 -1.49
C ALA A 18 4.16 7.17 -1.60
N ASN A 19 3.51 6.72 -2.69
CA ASN A 19 3.29 5.29 -2.93
C ASN A 19 4.62 4.55 -3.15
N GLY A 20 5.55 5.14 -3.91
CA GLY A 20 6.90 4.62 -4.09
C GLY A 20 7.67 4.52 -2.77
N LEU A 21 7.64 5.58 -1.97
CA LEU A 21 8.31 5.64 -0.67
C LEU A 21 7.80 4.56 0.29
N LEU A 22 6.48 4.40 0.42
CA LEU A 22 5.88 3.35 1.24
C LEU A 22 6.34 1.96 0.79
N ARG A 23 6.37 1.71 -0.53
CA ARG A 23 6.84 0.45 -1.10
C ARG A 23 8.31 0.19 -0.77
N TYR A 24 9.17 1.18 -0.89
CA TYR A 24 10.60 1.03 -0.61
C TYR A 24 10.89 0.84 0.87
N ILE A 25 10.20 1.57 1.75
CA ILE A 25 10.33 1.39 3.20
C ILE A 25 9.91 -0.03 3.60
N LEU A 26 8.73 -0.48 3.15
CA LEU A 26 8.25 -1.83 3.46
C LEU A 26 9.22 -2.90 2.94
N SER A 27 9.71 -2.75 1.70
CA SER A 27 10.66 -3.69 1.12
C SER A 27 12.03 -3.69 1.82
N GLY A 28 12.47 -2.54 2.37
CA GLY A 28 13.73 -2.41 3.09
C GLY A 28 13.65 -2.85 4.55
N CYS A 29 12.52 -2.63 5.21
CA CYS A 29 12.32 -3.05 6.59
C CYS A 29 12.11 -4.55 6.72
N PHE A 30 11.37 -5.17 5.78
CA PHE A 30 11.03 -6.59 5.83
C PHE A 30 12.22 -7.54 6.09
N PRO A 31 13.36 -7.45 5.37
CA PRO A 31 14.50 -8.34 5.61
C PRO A 31 15.15 -8.18 7.00
N LEU A 32 14.96 -7.05 7.67
CA LEU A 32 15.57 -6.77 8.97
C LEU A 32 15.06 -7.74 10.06
N TRP A 33 13.83 -8.24 9.92
CA TRP A 33 13.17 -9.15 10.87
C TRP A 33 12.89 -10.54 10.27
N THR A 34 13.07 -10.72 8.96
CA THR A 34 12.88 -12.01 8.29
C THR A 34 13.76 -13.10 8.89
N VAL A 35 15.04 -12.86 9.14
CA VAL A 35 15.95 -13.91 9.67
C VAL A 35 15.48 -14.39 11.04
N GLN A 36 15.17 -13.46 11.95
CA GLN A 36 14.69 -13.76 13.30
C GLN A 36 13.33 -14.49 13.28
N MET A 37 12.45 -14.12 12.34
CA MET A 37 11.16 -14.78 12.15
C MET A 37 11.33 -16.24 11.69
N TYR A 38 12.25 -16.51 10.77
CA TYR A 38 12.51 -17.87 10.28
C TYR A 38 13.22 -18.74 11.32
N GLU A 39 14.12 -18.18 12.14
CA GLU A 39 14.78 -18.90 13.24
C GLU A 39 13.81 -19.26 14.37
N ALA A 40 12.89 -18.38 14.74
CA ALA A 40 11.95 -18.62 15.84
C ALA A 40 10.77 -19.53 15.46
N LEU A 41 10.23 -19.41 14.24
CA LEU A 41 9.02 -20.10 13.81
C LEU A 41 9.29 -21.33 12.92
N GLY A 42 10.49 -21.45 12.36
CA GLY A 42 10.81 -22.45 11.35
C GLY A 42 10.16 -22.18 9.99
N ILE A 43 10.67 -22.86 8.96
CA ILE A 43 10.37 -22.57 7.54
C ILE A 43 8.86 -22.68 7.22
N GLY A 44 8.17 -23.67 7.78
CA GLY A 44 6.75 -23.90 7.51
C GLY A 44 5.81 -22.83 8.08
N TRP A 45 6.00 -22.47 9.35
CA TRP A 45 5.14 -21.46 9.98
C TRP A 45 5.49 -20.04 9.51
N ALA A 46 6.77 -19.75 9.27
CA ALA A 46 7.20 -18.45 8.75
C ALA A 46 6.56 -18.16 7.37
N THR A 47 6.58 -19.14 6.46
CA THR A 47 5.94 -19.00 5.13
C THR A 47 4.42 -18.90 5.21
N SER A 48 3.79 -19.66 6.12
CA SER A 48 2.33 -19.61 6.32
C SER A 48 1.88 -18.25 6.88
N LEU A 49 2.62 -17.66 7.81
CA LEU A 49 2.33 -16.33 8.37
C LEU A 49 2.38 -15.27 7.26
N LEU A 50 3.42 -15.29 6.42
CA LEU A 50 3.51 -14.40 5.27
C LEU A 50 2.36 -14.59 4.29
N ALA A 51 1.96 -15.83 4.02
CA ALA A 51 0.80 -16.13 3.17
C ALA A 51 -0.50 -15.56 3.76
N PHE A 52 -0.73 -15.68 5.08
CA PHE A 52 -1.89 -15.08 5.74
C PHE A 52 -1.89 -13.55 5.65
N VAL A 53 -0.73 -12.90 5.81
CA VAL A 53 -0.61 -11.44 5.64
C VAL A 53 -0.93 -11.02 4.20
N CYS A 54 -0.44 -11.76 3.20
CA CYS A 54 -0.79 -11.53 1.80
C CYS A 54 -2.30 -11.68 1.54
N VAL A 55 -2.93 -12.72 2.10
CA VAL A 55 -4.39 -12.93 1.99
C VAL A 55 -5.17 -11.83 2.70
N ALA A 56 -4.69 -11.34 3.84
CA ALA A 56 -5.29 -10.21 4.55
C ALA A 56 -5.16 -8.88 3.78
N MET A 57 -4.14 -8.73 2.92
CA MET A 57 -3.99 -7.56 2.04
C MET A 57 -4.84 -7.63 0.76
N LEU A 58 -5.34 -8.82 0.38
CA LEU A 58 -6.18 -9.04 -0.80
C LEU A 58 -7.49 -8.19 -0.83
N PRO A 59 -8.22 -7.96 0.28
CA PRO A 59 -9.41 -7.10 0.28
C PRO A 59 -9.09 -5.59 0.21
N ILE A 60 -7.84 -5.16 0.43
CA ILE A 60 -7.44 -3.75 0.42
C ILE A 60 -7.85 -3.03 -0.87
N PRO A 61 -7.53 -3.50 -2.09
CA PRO A 61 -7.96 -2.83 -3.32
C PRO A 61 -9.49 -2.74 -3.45
N PHE A 62 -10.26 -3.74 -3.01
CA PHE A 62 -11.72 -3.70 -3.02
C PHE A 62 -12.29 -2.66 -2.06
N ILE A 63 -11.73 -2.59 -0.86
CA ILE A 63 -12.11 -1.59 0.15
C ILE A 63 -11.76 -0.19 -0.35
N PHE A 64 -10.55 0.01 -0.88
CA PHE A 64 -10.14 1.29 -1.46
C PHE A 64 -10.94 1.66 -2.72
N PHE A 65 -11.45 0.70 -3.49
CA PHE A 65 -12.34 0.98 -4.62
C PHE A 65 -13.74 1.43 -4.15
N LYS A 66 -14.29 0.79 -3.10
CA LYS A 66 -15.60 1.13 -2.53
C LYS A 66 -15.59 2.44 -1.72
N TYR A 67 -14.53 2.69 -0.96
CA TYR A 67 -14.39 3.87 -0.09
C TYR A 67 -13.53 4.98 -0.68
N GLY A 68 -12.82 4.73 -1.78
CA GLY A 68 -12.02 5.72 -2.50
C GLY A 68 -12.82 6.97 -2.93
N PRO A 69 -14.05 6.84 -3.44
CA PRO A 69 -14.90 7.99 -3.74
C PRO A 69 -15.27 8.81 -2.48
N ALA A 70 -15.50 8.14 -1.35
CA ALA A 70 -15.84 8.79 -0.09
C ALA A 70 -14.64 9.52 0.56
N ILE A 71 -13.44 8.95 0.45
CA ILE A 71 -12.19 9.57 0.94
C ILE A 71 -11.79 10.75 0.04
N ARG A 72 -11.96 10.63 -1.28
CA ARG A 72 -11.74 11.73 -2.24
C ARG A 72 -12.65 12.92 -1.97
N ARG A 73 -13.92 12.67 -1.65
CA ARG A 73 -14.91 13.71 -1.32
C ARG A 73 -14.65 14.43 0.01
N ARG A 74 -13.80 13.87 0.88
CA ARG A 74 -13.46 14.43 2.22
C ARG A 74 -12.10 15.10 2.28
N SER A 75 -11.30 15.04 1.21
CA SER A 75 -9.96 15.63 1.16
C SER A 75 -10.01 17.09 0.69
N ARG A 76 -9.21 17.94 1.34
CA ARG A 76 -9.08 19.40 1.10
C ARG A 76 -8.32 19.77 -0.19
N TYR A 77 -8.04 18.80 -1.05
CA TYR A 77 -7.21 18.94 -2.25
C TYR A 77 -8.09 18.86 -3.51
N ASP A 78 -7.95 19.83 -4.42
CA ASP A 78 -8.62 19.82 -5.72
C ASP A 78 -8.23 18.55 -6.49
N THR A 79 -9.16 17.60 -6.50
CA THR A 79 -9.17 16.47 -7.42
C THR A 79 -10.07 16.88 -8.58
N ILE A 80 -9.69 16.51 -9.81
CA ILE A 80 -10.51 16.84 -10.98
C ILE A 80 -11.90 16.23 -10.75
N LYS A 81 -12.88 17.11 -10.53
CA LYS A 81 -14.30 16.78 -10.50
C LYS A 81 -14.69 16.53 -11.95
N ASP A 82 -15.01 15.28 -12.28
CA ASP A 82 -15.98 15.03 -13.35
C ASP A 82 -17.34 15.59 -12.93
#